data_AF-D3BRY4-F1
#
_entry.id   AF-D3BRY4-F1
#
_cell.length_a   1.000
_cell.length_b   1.000
_cell.length_c   1.000
_cell.angle_alpha   90.00
_cell.angle_beta   90.00
_cell.angle_gamma   90.00
#
_symmetry.space_group_name_H-M   'P 1'
#
loop_
_entity.id
_entity.type
_entity.pdbx_description
1 polymer ?
#
loop_
_entity_poly.entity_id
_entity_poly.type
_entity_poly.pdbx_seq_one_letter_code
_entity_poly.pdbx_strand_id
1 'polypeptide(L)'
;MEKLIFTILQRGVDPHFVQLFNAVITNNRFKKQEMTMKAITLEAIRMEPNFVDLYFILGTCLKVGESVQLPDGDILDREKLFLKVIHSNPNKWNAYYYLAIEEEGNESVRLLNGKKMTKLQLLLKAVELNPTNEELYISMLSFLEKKDLENESVTLNSGETLSYKQILLKIISLSPRIAGIYVALAAKLKDNFESITLLSGEKMDKQKLSLHAIKLEPDESDFYLFLADSIEGSHATVKLPNGRTMNKKQLYLQAIKLNPISESAYIMLAKEMKKHDTIRLPFGEMATKRHLYLKALNINPTHDCIYYYILEDFQDWETITLISGRVMTKQAIYLQLVDINPGKAINYLYLSQTLHSDTETIMLPSGEHMTKRQLMQTFEFVQDRYHQITQGINPTDPSQQSKFLDAFNNYVAIDKNRNHMKDMAVKAIELSPNETETYLALLLTLKPGETAKLHTGQVVDAKQLYIKIIELDPNLLDAYVNLNECMGNYESVTINGKRLSKMQVIAKCVELNPNESDYYAHLTTYLQETNNVEGYITLNNERPVSSHDKAEGKLQRCSHQPGEIDGQQRNGNASQQLLQFTGEFSANLYACTQSQSRGPLCLRQSDIFSGK
;
A
#
# COMPACT_ATOMS: atom_id res chain seq x y z
N MET A 1 9.12 -18.63 -36.91
CA MET A 1 9.09 -17.40 -37.71
C MET A 1 7.73 -16.72 -37.68
N GLU A 2 6.63 -17.40 -38.02
CA GLU A 2 5.28 -16.82 -37.94
C GLU A 2 4.92 -16.26 -36.55
N LYS A 3 5.23 -17.00 -35.47
CA LYS A 3 5.05 -16.52 -34.08
C LYS A 3 5.82 -15.21 -33.82
N LEU A 4 7.01 -15.07 -34.39
CA LEU A 4 7.85 -13.89 -34.21
C LEU A 4 7.34 -12.69 -35.02
N ILE A 5 6.86 -12.93 -36.25
CA ILE A 5 6.17 -11.91 -37.06
C ILE A 5 4.92 -11.42 -36.32
N PHE A 6 4.11 -12.34 -35.79
CA PHE A 6 2.94 -12.02 -35.00
C PHE A 6 3.28 -11.15 -33.78
N THR A 7 4.31 -11.53 -33.02
CA THR A 7 4.81 -10.72 -31.88
C THR A 7 5.27 -9.33 -32.32
N ILE A 8 5.96 -9.20 -33.45
CA ILE A 8 6.42 -7.89 -33.96
C ILE A 8 5.22 -7.01 -34.36
N LEU A 9 4.21 -7.57 -35.02
CA LEU A 9 3.00 -6.83 -35.40
C LEU A 9 2.22 -6.34 -34.17
N GLN A 10 2.14 -7.16 -33.11
CA GLN A 10 1.52 -6.75 -31.84
C GLN A 10 2.23 -5.55 -31.18
N ARG A 11 3.51 -5.28 -31.51
CA ARG A 11 4.27 -4.12 -31.01
C ARG A 11 4.02 -2.83 -31.82
N GLY A 12 2.98 -2.78 -32.65
CA GLY A 12 2.60 -1.58 -33.41
C GLY A 12 3.46 -1.30 -34.65
N VAL A 13 4.07 -2.34 -35.21
CA VAL A 13 4.81 -2.30 -36.47
C VAL A 13 3.85 -2.39 -37.65
N ASP A 14 4.08 -1.58 -38.67
CA ASP A 14 3.27 -1.56 -39.89
C ASP A 14 3.33 -2.92 -40.63
N PRO A 15 2.18 -3.50 -41.04
CA PRO A 15 2.12 -4.79 -41.74
C PRO A 15 2.94 -4.87 -43.04
N HIS A 16 3.29 -3.73 -43.65
CA HIS A 16 4.21 -3.69 -44.79
C HIS A 16 5.55 -4.38 -44.49
N PHE A 17 5.98 -4.39 -43.21
CA PHE A 17 7.12 -5.19 -42.76
C PHE A 17 7.04 -6.65 -43.21
N VAL A 18 5.86 -7.27 -43.21
CA VAL A 18 5.69 -8.68 -43.60
C VAL A 18 6.04 -8.90 -45.08
N GLN A 19 5.69 -7.93 -45.95
CA GLN A 19 5.99 -7.99 -47.37
C GLN A 19 7.50 -7.84 -47.61
N LEU A 20 8.13 -6.87 -46.96
CA LEU A 20 9.57 -6.66 -46.97
C LEU A 20 10.33 -7.88 -46.45
N PHE A 21 9.87 -8.43 -45.32
CA PHE A 21 10.44 -9.62 -44.72
C PHE A 21 10.38 -10.82 -45.66
N ASN A 22 9.23 -11.06 -46.29
CA ASN A 22 9.08 -12.10 -47.30
C ASN A 22 9.95 -11.83 -48.53
N ALA A 23 10.07 -10.59 -48.98
CA ALA A 23 10.93 -10.19 -50.10
C ALA A 23 12.41 -10.45 -49.77
N VAL A 24 12.89 -10.11 -48.57
CA VAL A 24 14.26 -10.39 -48.12
C VAL A 24 14.54 -11.88 -48.06
N ILE A 25 13.57 -12.68 -47.58
CA ILE A 25 13.70 -14.14 -47.52
C ILE A 25 13.70 -14.77 -48.93
N THR A 26 12.89 -14.26 -49.84
CA THR A 26 12.71 -14.82 -51.19
C THR A 26 13.78 -14.38 -52.20
N ASN A 27 14.25 -13.12 -52.14
CA ASN A 27 15.29 -12.60 -53.04
C ASN A 27 16.69 -13.12 -52.73
N ASN A 28 16.94 -13.63 -51.53
CA ASN A 28 18.29 -13.97 -51.12
C ASN A 28 18.74 -15.41 -51.41
N ARG A 29 19.98 -15.52 -51.90
CA ARG A 29 20.79 -16.75 -52.05
C ARG A 29 21.27 -17.34 -50.70
N PHE A 30 20.55 -17.17 -49.58
CA PHE A 30 21.01 -17.64 -48.26
C PHE A 30 20.54 -19.08 -47.98
N LYS A 31 21.14 -20.06 -48.66
CA LYS A 31 20.76 -21.47 -48.54
C LYS A 31 21.38 -22.25 -47.36
N LYS A 32 22.07 -21.62 -46.38
CA LYS A 32 22.81 -22.42 -45.35
C LYS A 32 23.04 -21.84 -43.93
N GLN A 33 22.45 -20.71 -43.53
CA GLN A 33 22.59 -20.19 -42.15
C GLN A 33 21.23 -19.88 -41.51
N GLU A 34 21.10 -20.17 -40.21
CA GLU A 34 19.97 -19.69 -39.39
C GLU A 34 19.97 -18.16 -39.40
N MET A 35 18.98 -17.56 -40.08
CA MET A 35 18.85 -16.11 -40.14
C MET A 35 18.24 -15.57 -38.84
N THR A 36 18.99 -14.71 -38.16
CA THR A 36 18.48 -13.96 -37.00
C THR A 36 17.61 -12.80 -37.47
N MET A 37 16.64 -12.38 -36.65
CA MET A 37 15.78 -11.24 -36.97
C MET A 37 16.61 -9.97 -37.23
N LYS A 38 17.68 -9.75 -36.45
CA LYS A 38 18.65 -8.67 -36.65
C LYS A 38 19.21 -8.64 -38.08
N ALA A 39 19.66 -9.78 -38.61
CA ALA A 39 20.24 -9.85 -39.95
C ALA A 39 19.20 -9.56 -41.05
N ILE A 40 17.98 -10.09 -40.90
CA ILE A 40 16.89 -9.86 -41.84
C ILE A 40 16.50 -8.38 -41.85
N THR A 41 16.38 -7.75 -40.68
CA THR A 41 16.04 -6.33 -40.55
C THR A 41 17.12 -5.44 -41.18
N LEU A 42 18.41 -5.75 -41.03
CA LEU A 42 19.49 -4.98 -41.67
C LEU A 42 19.41 -5.03 -43.20
N GLU A 43 19.08 -6.20 -43.77
CA GLU A 43 18.91 -6.33 -45.21
C GLU A 43 17.64 -5.62 -45.70
N ALA A 44 16.55 -5.67 -44.91
CA ALA A 44 15.36 -4.88 -45.19
C ALA A 44 15.65 -3.38 -45.18
N ILE A 45 16.51 -2.88 -44.29
CA ILE A 45 16.92 -1.46 -44.25
C ILE A 45 17.70 -1.08 -45.52
N ARG A 46 18.48 -2.01 -46.11
CA ARG A 46 19.15 -1.75 -47.40
C ARG A 46 18.15 -1.57 -48.54
N MET A 47 17.09 -2.38 -48.53
CA MET A 47 16.05 -2.33 -49.56
C MET A 47 15.18 -1.07 -49.40
N GLU A 48 14.78 -0.75 -48.18
CA GLU A 48 13.89 0.37 -47.86
C GLU A 48 14.36 1.16 -46.62
N PRO A 49 15.38 2.02 -46.75
CA PRO A 49 15.97 2.74 -45.62
C PRO A 49 15.03 3.79 -44.99
N ASN A 50 13.95 4.17 -45.68
CA ASN A 50 12.96 5.13 -45.20
C ASN A 50 11.84 4.47 -44.38
N PHE A 51 11.77 3.14 -44.32
CA PHE A 51 10.74 2.45 -43.55
C PHE A 51 11.11 2.43 -42.06
N VAL A 52 10.57 3.39 -41.32
CA VAL A 52 10.93 3.72 -39.93
C VAL A 52 10.83 2.51 -38.97
N ASP A 53 9.86 1.63 -39.18
CA ASP A 53 9.64 0.47 -38.28
C ASP A 53 10.79 -0.54 -38.30
N LEU A 54 11.62 -0.55 -39.34
CA LEU A 54 12.81 -1.41 -39.36
C LEU A 54 13.82 -1.00 -38.29
N TYR A 55 13.98 0.30 -38.04
CA TYR A 55 14.87 0.79 -36.97
C TYR A 55 14.31 0.44 -35.59
N PHE A 56 12.98 0.49 -35.43
CA PHE A 56 12.31 0.03 -34.21
C PHE A 56 12.55 -1.47 -33.98
N ILE A 57 12.30 -2.31 -35.00
CA ILE A 57 12.52 -3.76 -34.92
C ILE A 57 13.98 -4.05 -34.58
N LEU A 58 14.92 -3.38 -35.26
CA LEU A 58 16.35 -3.53 -35.01
C LEU A 58 16.70 -3.18 -33.56
N GLY A 59 16.14 -2.08 -33.03
CA GLY A 59 16.29 -1.68 -31.63
C GLY A 59 15.82 -2.77 -30.68
N THR A 60 14.67 -3.40 -30.93
CA THR A 60 14.17 -4.52 -30.10
C THR A 60 15.01 -5.80 -30.19
N CYS A 61 15.86 -5.96 -31.21
CA CYS A 61 16.71 -7.13 -31.40
C CYS A 61 18.06 -7.03 -30.67
N LEU A 62 18.52 -5.83 -30.34
CA LEU A 62 19.82 -5.62 -29.68
C LEU A 62 19.71 -5.92 -28.19
N LYS A 63 20.77 -6.47 -27.59
CA LYS A 63 20.90 -6.56 -26.14
C LYS A 63 21.32 -5.21 -25.54
N VAL A 64 21.21 -5.08 -24.22
CA VAL A 64 21.70 -3.90 -23.49
C VAL A 64 23.21 -3.77 -23.71
N GLY A 65 23.68 -2.55 -24.02
CA GLY A 65 25.08 -2.26 -24.35
C GLY A 65 25.52 -2.68 -25.77
N GLU A 66 24.66 -3.33 -26.56
CA GLU A 66 24.97 -3.71 -27.94
C GLU A 66 24.73 -2.54 -28.91
N SER A 67 25.59 -2.42 -29.92
CA SER A 67 25.41 -1.51 -31.06
C SER A 67 25.44 -2.28 -32.37
N VAL A 68 24.93 -1.65 -33.42
CA VAL A 68 24.91 -2.20 -34.77
C VAL A 68 25.33 -1.15 -35.78
N GLN A 69 26.11 -1.57 -36.76
CA GLN A 69 26.44 -0.74 -37.92
C GLN A 69 25.36 -0.88 -38.98
N LEU A 70 24.75 0.23 -39.35
CA LEU A 70 23.76 0.34 -40.42
C LEU A 70 24.43 0.29 -41.80
N PRO A 71 23.67 0.04 -42.89
CA PRO A 71 24.22 -0.02 -44.24
C PRO A 71 24.85 1.29 -44.76
N ASP A 72 24.43 2.43 -44.22
CA ASP A 72 25.01 3.75 -44.49
C ASP A 72 26.33 4.01 -43.74
N GLY A 73 26.71 3.11 -42.83
CA GLY A 73 27.93 3.17 -42.04
C GLY A 73 27.72 3.65 -40.60
N ASP A 74 26.54 4.15 -40.25
CA ASP A 74 26.26 4.67 -38.90
C ASP A 74 26.28 3.55 -37.86
N ILE A 75 26.86 3.82 -36.69
CA ILE A 75 26.84 2.89 -35.55
C ILE A 75 25.82 3.37 -34.53
N LEU A 76 24.72 2.64 -34.40
CA LEU A 76 23.62 2.97 -33.49
C LEU A 76 23.44 1.90 -32.42
N ASP A 77 23.21 2.36 -31.20
CA ASP A 77 22.72 1.55 -30.07
C ASP A 77 21.18 1.58 -30.01
N ARG A 78 20.61 0.88 -29.04
CA ARG A 78 19.15 0.81 -28.84
C ARG A 78 18.50 2.19 -28.66
N GLU A 79 19.06 3.00 -27.77
CA GLU A 79 18.55 4.35 -27.48
C GLU A 79 18.53 5.18 -28.76
N LYS A 80 19.63 5.23 -29.51
CA LYS A 80 19.72 5.98 -30.77
C LYS A 80 18.78 5.46 -31.84
N LEU A 81 18.54 4.14 -31.91
CA LEU A 81 17.56 3.56 -32.84
C LEU A 81 16.14 4.05 -32.52
N PHE A 82 15.72 4.00 -31.26
CA PHE A 82 14.39 4.51 -30.88
C PHE A 82 14.29 6.04 -31.01
N LEU A 83 15.35 6.79 -30.73
CA LEU A 83 15.41 8.23 -30.97
C LEU A 83 15.29 8.58 -32.46
N LYS A 84 15.92 7.80 -33.35
CA LYS A 84 15.76 7.91 -34.81
C LYS A 84 14.31 7.66 -35.21
N VAL A 85 13.66 6.63 -34.64
CA VAL A 85 12.24 6.34 -34.87
C VAL A 85 11.34 7.51 -34.47
N ILE A 86 11.52 8.06 -33.26
CA ILE A 86 10.74 9.20 -32.76
C ILE A 86 10.94 10.44 -33.63
N HIS A 87 12.18 10.70 -34.06
CA HIS A 87 12.48 11.84 -34.91
C HIS A 87 11.84 11.72 -36.29
N SER A 88 11.90 10.54 -36.90
CA SER A 88 11.28 10.28 -38.20
C SER A 88 9.75 10.20 -38.14
N ASN A 89 9.18 9.68 -37.05
CA ASN A 89 7.75 9.62 -36.83
C ASN A 89 7.39 9.84 -35.34
N PRO A 90 7.06 11.09 -34.95
CA PRO A 90 6.69 11.42 -33.57
C PRO A 90 5.41 10.77 -33.05
N ASN A 91 4.63 10.09 -33.90
CA ASN A 91 3.39 9.41 -33.49
C ASN A 91 3.60 7.92 -33.16
N LYS A 92 4.84 7.42 -33.21
CA LYS A 92 5.18 6.03 -32.88
C LYS A 92 5.25 5.81 -31.37
N TRP A 93 4.10 5.48 -30.77
CA TRP A 93 3.96 5.21 -29.32
C TRP A 93 4.97 4.18 -28.80
N ASN A 94 5.28 3.15 -29.60
CA ASN A 94 6.14 2.03 -29.23
C ASN A 94 7.58 2.48 -28.99
N ALA A 95 8.12 3.42 -29.76
CA ALA A 95 9.47 3.94 -29.53
C ALA A 95 9.59 4.71 -28.20
N TYR A 96 8.56 5.48 -27.84
CA TYR A 96 8.49 6.13 -26.52
C TYR A 96 8.41 5.10 -25.39
N TYR A 97 7.57 4.07 -25.56
CA TYR A 97 7.41 2.99 -24.59
C TYR A 97 8.73 2.25 -24.33
N TYR A 98 9.41 1.79 -25.39
CA TYR A 98 10.65 1.02 -25.26
C TYR A 98 11.81 1.84 -24.68
N LEU A 99 11.89 3.15 -24.95
CA LEU A 99 12.84 4.04 -24.27
C LEU A 99 12.55 4.20 -22.77
N ALA A 100 11.28 4.13 -22.37
CA ALA A 100 10.90 4.34 -20.99
C ALA A 100 11.20 3.13 -20.09
N ILE A 101 11.03 1.92 -20.62
CA ILE A 101 11.19 0.66 -19.87
C ILE A 101 12.63 0.15 -19.83
N GLU A 102 13.58 0.80 -20.50
CA GLU A 102 14.99 0.39 -20.44
C GLU A 102 15.51 0.49 -19.01
N GLU A 103 15.88 -0.65 -18.40
CA GLU A 103 16.30 -0.71 -17.00
C GLU A 103 17.64 -0.01 -16.76
N GLU A 104 18.60 -0.25 -17.66
CA GLU A 104 19.93 0.39 -17.65
C GLU A 104 19.89 1.64 -18.52
N GLY A 105 19.94 2.81 -17.90
CA GLY A 105 19.92 4.09 -18.61
C GLY A 105 19.63 5.26 -17.67
N ASN A 106 19.86 6.47 -18.18
CA ASN A 106 19.54 7.69 -17.44
C ASN A 106 18.04 7.77 -17.15
N GLU A 107 17.65 8.41 -16.02
CA GLU A 107 16.24 8.64 -15.70
C GLU A 107 15.52 9.56 -16.70
N SER A 108 16.29 10.21 -17.56
CA SER A 108 15.80 11.09 -18.61
C SER A 108 16.62 10.96 -19.88
N VAL A 109 15.93 11.08 -21.01
CA VAL A 109 16.49 11.02 -22.37
C VAL A 109 16.30 12.37 -23.04
N ARG A 110 17.29 12.81 -23.82
CA ARG A 110 17.16 14.01 -24.66
C ARG A 110 16.77 13.60 -26.07
N LEU A 111 15.58 13.97 -26.50
CA LEU A 111 15.11 13.76 -27.87
C LEU A 111 15.97 14.55 -28.87
N LEU A 112 16.01 14.10 -30.13
CA LEU A 112 16.77 14.78 -31.20
C LEU A 112 16.29 16.20 -31.51
N ASN A 113 15.07 16.57 -31.11
CA ASN A 113 14.57 17.94 -31.17
C ASN A 113 15.02 18.83 -29.99
N GLY A 114 15.89 18.31 -29.12
CA GLY A 114 16.43 19.01 -27.95
C GLY A 114 15.59 18.89 -26.68
N LYS A 115 14.34 18.40 -26.75
CA LYS A 115 13.47 18.23 -25.58
C LYS A 115 13.99 17.11 -24.67
N LYS A 116 14.16 17.40 -23.37
CA LYS A 116 14.47 16.40 -22.34
C LYS A 116 13.17 15.80 -21.81
N MET A 117 13.10 14.48 -21.70
CA MET A 117 11.94 13.74 -21.17
C MET A 117 12.38 12.71 -20.13
N THR A 118 11.65 12.61 -19.01
CA THR A 118 11.84 11.53 -18.03
C THR A 118 11.20 10.22 -18.52
N LYS A 119 11.56 9.08 -17.91
CA LYS A 119 10.90 7.79 -18.19
C LYS A 119 9.38 7.85 -18.01
N LEU A 120 8.88 8.51 -16.97
CA LEU A 120 7.45 8.73 -16.77
C LEU A 120 6.83 9.55 -17.91
N GLN A 121 7.48 10.65 -18.33
CA GLN A 121 7.00 11.47 -19.44
C GLN A 121 6.98 10.71 -20.77
N LEU A 122 7.94 9.79 -20.99
CA LEU A 122 7.95 8.91 -22.15
C LEU A 122 6.77 7.92 -22.12
N LEU A 123 6.48 7.29 -20.98
CA LEU A 123 5.30 6.42 -20.81
C LEU A 123 4.00 7.19 -21.05
N LEU A 124 3.87 8.39 -20.48
CA LEU A 124 2.69 9.24 -20.68
C LEU A 124 2.50 9.62 -22.14
N LYS A 125 3.60 9.92 -22.86
CA LYS A 125 3.53 10.19 -24.29
C LYS A 125 3.13 8.95 -25.09
N ALA A 126 3.60 7.75 -24.70
CA ALA A 126 3.16 6.50 -25.32
C ALA A 126 1.65 6.27 -25.11
N VAL A 127 1.14 6.48 -23.91
CA VAL A 127 -0.31 6.37 -23.58
C VAL A 127 -1.14 7.36 -24.39
N GLU A 128 -0.67 8.61 -24.52
CA GLU A 128 -1.34 9.64 -25.34
C GLU A 128 -1.46 9.20 -26.81
N LEU A 129 -0.42 8.57 -27.34
CA LEU A 129 -0.38 8.11 -28.72
C LEU A 129 -1.12 6.78 -28.96
N ASN A 130 -1.30 5.96 -27.93
CA ASN A 130 -2.06 4.70 -28.01
C ASN A 130 -2.83 4.42 -26.68
N PRO A 131 -3.96 5.11 -26.45
CA PRO A 131 -4.71 5.03 -25.19
C PRO A 131 -5.52 3.73 -25.03
N THR A 132 -5.49 2.85 -26.04
CA THR A 132 -6.18 1.56 -26.03
C THR A 132 -5.27 0.39 -25.66
N ASN A 133 -3.96 0.61 -25.54
CA ASN A 133 -3.02 -0.44 -25.18
C ASN A 133 -2.87 -0.55 -23.66
N GLU A 134 -3.37 -1.65 -23.08
CA GLU A 134 -3.30 -1.94 -21.65
C GLU A 134 -1.87 -2.10 -21.11
N GLU A 135 -0.93 -2.58 -21.92
CA GLU A 135 0.47 -2.81 -21.53
C GLU A 135 1.15 -1.51 -21.10
N LEU A 136 0.77 -0.39 -21.71
CA LEU A 136 1.27 0.94 -21.38
C LEU A 136 0.83 1.37 -19.97
N TYR A 137 -0.43 1.12 -19.63
CA TYR A 137 -0.97 1.42 -18.31
C TYR A 137 -0.39 0.49 -17.24
N ILE A 138 -0.21 -0.80 -17.55
CA ILE A 138 0.43 -1.77 -16.64
C ILE A 138 1.88 -1.36 -16.37
N SER A 139 2.63 -0.99 -17.41
CA SER A 139 4.02 -0.54 -17.27
C SER A 139 4.11 0.77 -16.48
N MET A 140 3.12 1.64 -16.60
CA MET A 140 3.01 2.85 -15.79
C MET A 140 2.76 2.52 -14.31
N LEU A 141 1.88 1.57 -13.99
CA LEU A 141 1.69 1.12 -12.59
C LEU A 141 3.00 0.57 -12.01
N SER A 142 3.67 -0.32 -12.73
CA SER A 142 4.96 -0.88 -12.30
C SER A 142 6.03 0.19 -12.07
N PHE A 143 6.06 1.24 -12.89
CA PHE A 143 6.95 2.37 -12.69
C PHE A 143 6.62 3.16 -11.43
N LEU A 144 5.33 3.46 -11.19
CA LEU A 144 4.88 4.20 -10.00
C LEU A 144 5.16 3.42 -8.71
N GLU A 145 4.92 2.11 -8.71
CA GLU A 145 5.24 1.22 -7.59
C GLU A 145 6.73 1.20 -7.28
N LYS A 146 7.59 1.04 -8.30
CA LYS A 146 9.05 1.02 -8.12
C LYS A 146 9.62 2.33 -7.55
N LYS A 147 8.89 3.43 -7.71
CA LYS A 147 9.30 4.76 -7.25
C LYS A 147 8.59 5.19 -5.97
N ASP A 148 7.78 4.32 -5.36
CA ASP A 148 6.94 4.61 -4.19
C ASP A 148 5.98 5.81 -4.43
N LEU A 149 5.59 6.05 -5.68
CA LEU A 149 4.70 7.16 -6.09
C LEU A 149 3.24 6.72 -6.22
N GLU A 150 2.83 5.67 -5.49
CA GLU A 150 1.48 5.09 -5.60
C GLU A 150 0.37 6.07 -5.18
N ASN A 151 0.71 7.03 -4.32
CA ASN A 151 -0.20 8.08 -3.84
C ASN A 151 -0.20 9.31 -4.75
N GLU A 152 0.71 9.37 -5.72
CA GLU A 152 0.78 10.49 -6.65
C GLU A 152 -0.22 10.30 -7.80
N SER A 153 -0.82 11.41 -8.20
CA SER A 153 -1.66 11.46 -9.39
C SER A 153 -0.80 11.85 -10.59
N VAL A 154 -0.95 11.13 -11.70
CA VAL A 154 -0.16 11.37 -12.90
C VAL A 154 -0.96 12.23 -13.87
N THR A 155 -0.43 13.41 -14.22
CA THR A 155 -1.06 14.28 -15.22
C THR A 155 -0.61 13.90 -16.62
N LEU A 156 -1.56 13.47 -17.46
CA LEU A 156 -1.39 13.27 -18.89
C LEU A 156 -1.06 14.61 -19.58
N ASN A 157 -0.43 14.56 -20.74
CA ASN A 157 -0.17 15.76 -21.54
C ASN A 157 -1.47 16.46 -22.03
N SER A 158 -2.61 15.77 -21.98
CA SER A 158 -3.94 16.34 -22.21
C SER A 158 -4.43 17.25 -21.06
N GLY A 159 -3.72 17.27 -19.93
CA GLY A 159 -4.12 17.94 -18.70
C GLY A 159 -5.01 17.09 -17.79
N GLU A 160 -5.39 15.88 -18.23
CA GLU A 160 -6.14 14.93 -17.40
C GLU A 160 -5.23 14.32 -16.34
N THR A 161 -5.64 14.39 -15.08
CA THR A 161 -4.90 13.79 -13.97
C THR A 161 -5.50 12.43 -13.62
N LEU A 162 -4.68 11.38 -13.75
CA LEU A 162 -5.01 10.00 -13.45
C LEU A 162 -4.38 9.56 -12.13
N SER A 163 -5.21 9.29 -11.13
CA SER A 163 -4.82 8.56 -9.92
C SER A 163 -4.51 7.10 -10.23
N TYR A 164 -3.76 6.45 -9.33
CA TYR A 164 -3.48 5.01 -9.39
C TYR A 164 -4.77 4.16 -9.53
N LYS A 165 -5.85 4.51 -8.81
CA LYS A 165 -7.18 3.86 -8.94
C LYS A 165 -7.76 4.03 -10.35
N GLN A 166 -7.66 5.22 -10.96
CA GLN A 166 -8.15 5.47 -12.31
C GLN A 166 -7.36 4.69 -13.37
N ILE A 167 -6.05 4.52 -13.18
CA ILE A 167 -5.21 3.70 -14.06
C ILE A 167 -5.66 2.23 -14.00
N LEU A 168 -5.88 1.68 -12.80
CA LEU A 168 -6.43 0.32 -12.63
C LEU A 168 -7.79 0.15 -13.30
N LEU A 169 -8.72 1.11 -13.12
CA LEU A 169 -10.03 1.10 -13.77
C LEU A 169 -9.92 1.12 -15.30
N LYS A 170 -8.96 1.89 -15.84
CA LYS A 170 -8.68 1.94 -17.27
C LYS A 170 -8.20 0.58 -17.78
N ILE A 171 -7.28 -0.07 -17.08
CA ILE A 171 -6.81 -1.41 -17.43
C ILE A 171 -7.97 -2.41 -17.44
N ILE A 172 -8.84 -2.41 -16.42
CA ILE A 172 -10.03 -3.28 -16.37
C ILE A 172 -10.94 -3.04 -17.58
N SER A 173 -11.13 -1.79 -18.00
CA SER A 173 -11.97 -1.49 -19.17
C SER A 173 -11.39 -1.95 -20.49
N LEU A 174 -10.05 -1.95 -20.63
CA LEU A 174 -9.35 -2.40 -21.83
C LEU A 174 -9.23 -3.94 -21.85
N SER A 175 -8.90 -4.53 -20.70
CA SER A 175 -8.61 -5.95 -20.53
C SER A 175 -9.24 -6.51 -19.24
N PRO A 176 -10.55 -6.83 -19.25
CA PRO A 176 -11.28 -7.30 -18.07
C PRO A 176 -10.93 -8.73 -17.62
N ARG A 177 -9.96 -9.38 -18.27
CA ARG A 177 -9.56 -10.76 -17.96
C ARG A 177 -8.34 -10.84 -17.04
N ILE A 178 -7.69 -9.71 -16.74
CA ILE A 178 -6.48 -9.69 -15.90
C ILE A 178 -6.91 -9.72 -14.42
N ALA A 179 -6.93 -10.91 -13.81
CA ALA A 179 -7.46 -11.11 -12.47
C ALA A 179 -6.73 -10.27 -11.40
N GLY A 180 -5.40 -10.18 -11.49
CA GLY A 180 -4.56 -9.44 -10.55
C GLY A 180 -4.92 -7.96 -10.39
N ILE A 181 -5.46 -7.32 -11.45
CA ILE A 181 -5.85 -5.90 -11.41
C ILE A 181 -7.06 -5.66 -10.49
N TYR A 182 -7.99 -6.62 -10.40
CA TYR A 182 -9.13 -6.51 -9.49
C TYR A 182 -8.69 -6.54 -8.04
N VAL A 183 -7.71 -7.40 -7.71
CA VAL A 183 -7.13 -7.47 -6.36
C VAL A 183 -6.29 -6.25 -6.05
N ALA A 184 -5.48 -5.77 -7.00
CA ALA A 184 -4.76 -4.50 -6.86
C ALA A 184 -5.72 -3.34 -6.57
N LEU A 185 -6.87 -3.31 -7.26
CA LEU A 185 -7.91 -2.32 -6.99
C LEU A 185 -8.53 -2.48 -5.60
N ALA A 186 -8.82 -3.70 -5.17
CA ALA A 186 -9.32 -3.98 -3.82
C ALA A 186 -8.35 -3.50 -2.74
N ALA A 187 -7.05 -3.71 -2.93
CA ALA A 187 -6.00 -3.27 -2.00
C ALA A 187 -5.88 -1.75 -1.89
N LYS A 188 -6.36 -0.98 -2.88
CA LYS A 188 -6.41 0.49 -2.85
C LYS A 188 -7.70 1.04 -2.25
N LEU A 189 -8.70 0.20 -1.97
CA LEU A 189 -9.88 0.62 -1.21
C LEU A 189 -9.49 0.76 0.28
N LYS A 190 -9.91 1.87 0.90
CA LYS A 190 -9.61 2.29 2.27
C LYS A 190 -10.04 1.22 3.28
N ASP A 191 -11.23 0.67 3.10
CA ASP A 191 -11.85 -0.30 3.99
C ASP A 191 -12.80 -1.24 3.21
N ASN A 192 -13.49 -2.14 3.91
CA ASN A 192 -14.40 -3.12 3.31
C ASN A 192 -15.74 -2.52 2.88
N PHE A 193 -16.05 -1.30 3.30
CA PHE A 193 -17.29 -0.59 2.98
C PHE A 193 -17.12 0.35 1.78
N GLU A 194 -15.90 0.81 1.50
CA GLU A 194 -15.60 1.54 0.27
C GLU A 194 -15.96 0.67 -0.94
N SER A 195 -16.63 1.31 -1.88
CA SER A 195 -16.99 0.71 -3.16
C SER A 195 -16.56 1.61 -4.29
N ILE A 196 -16.13 1.01 -5.38
CA ILE A 196 -15.78 1.69 -6.62
C ILE A 196 -16.69 1.23 -7.75
N THR A 197 -17.07 2.15 -8.63
CA THR A 197 -17.85 1.84 -9.82
C THR A 197 -16.90 1.57 -10.98
N LEU A 198 -16.95 0.37 -11.55
CA LEU A 198 -16.22 0.04 -12.77
C LEU A 198 -16.75 0.89 -13.94
N LEU A 199 -15.96 1.04 -15.00
CA LEU A 199 -16.41 1.72 -16.22
C LEU A 199 -17.58 1.00 -16.92
N SER A 200 -17.86 -0.26 -16.57
CA SER A 200 -19.08 -0.98 -16.96
C SER A 200 -20.35 -0.51 -16.22
N GLY A 201 -20.22 0.34 -15.20
CA GLY A 201 -21.29 0.76 -14.29
C GLY A 201 -21.48 -0.15 -13.08
N GLU A 202 -20.74 -1.26 -12.99
CA GLU A 202 -20.86 -2.20 -11.88
C GLU A 202 -20.20 -1.67 -10.60
N LYS A 203 -20.95 -1.65 -9.49
CA LYS A 203 -20.46 -1.23 -8.17
C LYS A 203 -19.78 -2.40 -7.44
N MET A 204 -18.48 -2.25 -7.20
CA MET A 204 -17.58 -3.27 -6.65
C MET A 204 -16.98 -2.83 -5.31
N ASP A 205 -17.07 -3.69 -4.31
CA ASP A 205 -16.35 -3.58 -3.02
C ASP A 205 -15.17 -4.57 -2.99
N LYS A 206 -14.36 -4.58 -1.93
CA LYS A 206 -13.21 -5.49 -1.80
C LYS A 206 -13.59 -6.96 -1.98
N GLN A 207 -14.75 -7.36 -1.45
CA GLN A 207 -15.24 -8.73 -1.54
C GLN A 207 -15.60 -9.09 -2.97
N LYS A 208 -16.36 -8.26 -3.68
CA LYS A 208 -16.74 -8.47 -5.08
C LYS A 208 -15.53 -8.47 -6.01
N LEU A 209 -14.57 -7.57 -5.81
CA LEU A 209 -13.33 -7.54 -6.58
C LEU A 209 -12.53 -8.84 -6.41
N SER A 210 -12.38 -9.31 -5.16
CA SER A 210 -11.68 -10.57 -4.86
C SER A 210 -12.41 -11.79 -5.44
N LEU A 211 -13.75 -11.83 -5.36
CA LEU A 211 -14.56 -12.88 -5.98
C LEU A 211 -14.45 -12.87 -7.51
N HIS A 212 -14.34 -11.70 -8.12
CA HIS A 212 -14.15 -11.56 -9.56
C HIS A 212 -12.78 -12.10 -9.99
N ALA A 213 -11.72 -11.79 -9.24
CA ALA A 213 -10.39 -12.34 -9.48
C ALA A 213 -10.38 -13.88 -9.39
N ILE A 214 -10.98 -14.46 -8.34
CA ILE A 214 -11.11 -15.93 -8.18
C ILE A 214 -11.92 -16.57 -9.31
N LYS A 215 -12.92 -15.85 -9.85
CA LYS A 215 -13.71 -16.35 -10.99
C LYS A 215 -12.86 -16.47 -12.26
N LEU A 216 -11.93 -15.54 -12.47
CA LEU A 216 -11.03 -15.52 -13.62
C LEU A 216 -9.90 -16.55 -13.45
N GLU A 217 -9.31 -16.60 -12.27
CA GLU A 217 -8.13 -17.42 -11.93
C GLU A 217 -8.33 -18.10 -10.56
N PRO A 218 -8.98 -19.28 -10.53
CA PRO A 218 -9.34 -19.95 -9.27
C PRO A 218 -8.17 -20.66 -8.57
N ASP A 219 -7.03 -20.81 -9.24
CA ASP A 219 -5.87 -21.52 -8.71
C ASP A 219 -4.85 -20.57 -8.05
N GLU A 220 -5.11 -19.26 -8.04
CA GLU A 220 -4.25 -18.26 -7.41
C GLU A 220 -4.51 -18.12 -5.91
N SER A 221 -3.52 -18.50 -5.11
CA SER A 221 -3.59 -18.54 -3.64
C SER A 221 -3.92 -17.18 -3.03
N ASP A 222 -3.27 -16.12 -3.51
CA ASP A 222 -3.33 -14.81 -2.87
C ASP A 222 -4.74 -14.21 -2.93
N PHE A 223 -5.53 -14.53 -3.97
CA PHE A 223 -6.90 -14.04 -4.09
C PHE A 223 -7.80 -14.54 -2.96
N TYR A 224 -7.53 -15.73 -2.42
CA TYR A 224 -8.24 -16.25 -1.25
C TYR A 224 -7.82 -15.53 0.04
N LEU A 225 -6.58 -15.04 0.15
CA LEU A 225 -6.13 -14.21 1.26
C LEU A 225 -6.84 -12.85 1.25
N PHE A 226 -6.89 -12.19 0.09
CA PHE A 226 -7.61 -10.92 -0.07
C PHE A 226 -9.11 -11.05 0.17
N LEU A 227 -9.72 -12.14 -0.31
CA LEU A 227 -11.12 -12.42 -0.02
C LEU A 227 -11.36 -12.61 1.49
N ALA A 228 -10.46 -13.30 2.21
CA ALA A 228 -10.59 -13.49 3.65
C ALA A 228 -10.49 -12.17 4.43
N ASP A 229 -9.63 -11.25 3.99
CA ASP A 229 -9.48 -9.92 4.57
C ASP A 229 -10.75 -9.06 4.41
N SER A 230 -11.44 -9.21 3.26
CA SER A 230 -12.68 -8.48 2.97
C SER A 230 -13.90 -8.88 3.81
N ILE A 231 -13.84 -10.02 4.51
CA ILE A 231 -14.95 -10.53 5.31
C ILE A 231 -14.86 -9.97 6.72
N GLU A 232 -15.97 -9.48 7.27
CA GLU A 232 -16.01 -8.96 8.64
C GLU A 232 -16.71 -9.92 9.60
N GLY A 233 -16.11 -10.10 10.78
CA GLY A 233 -16.61 -11.00 11.81
C GLY A 233 -16.07 -12.44 11.71
N SER A 234 -15.86 -13.06 12.86
CA SER A 234 -15.24 -14.39 13.01
C SER A 234 -16.07 -15.56 12.47
N HIS A 235 -17.37 -15.34 12.28
CA HIS A 235 -18.34 -16.35 11.81
C HIS A 235 -18.93 -16.02 10.43
N ALA A 236 -18.54 -14.90 9.83
CA ALA A 236 -19.04 -14.53 8.52
C ALA A 236 -18.52 -15.49 7.44
N THR A 237 -19.33 -15.62 6.40
CA THR A 237 -19.06 -16.52 5.28
C THR A 237 -19.32 -15.83 3.96
N VAL A 238 -18.64 -16.31 2.92
CA VAL A 238 -18.82 -15.86 1.55
C VAL A 238 -19.10 -17.05 0.64
N LYS A 239 -19.97 -16.85 -0.36
CA LYS A 239 -20.22 -17.83 -1.41
C LYS A 239 -19.28 -17.58 -2.59
N LEU A 240 -18.44 -18.56 -2.88
CA LEU A 240 -17.49 -18.54 -4.01
C LEU A 240 -18.19 -18.71 -5.37
N PRO A 241 -17.53 -18.37 -6.48
CA PRO A 241 -18.07 -18.56 -7.83
C PRO A 241 -18.45 -20.01 -8.16
N ASN A 242 -17.77 -20.98 -7.55
CA ASN A 242 -18.07 -22.41 -7.69
C ASN A 242 -19.24 -22.90 -6.81
N GLY A 243 -19.93 -21.99 -6.11
CA GLY A 243 -21.09 -22.27 -5.26
C GLY A 243 -20.77 -22.69 -3.83
N ARG A 244 -19.50 -22.95 -3.48
CA ARG A 244 -19.09 -23.30 -2.11
C ARG A 244 -19.17 -22.08 -1.20
N THR A 245 -19.65 -22.27 0.01
CA THR A 245 -19.60 -21.24 1.07
C THR A 245 -18.38 -21.48 1.95
N MET A 246 -17.59 -20.43 2.22
CA MET A 246 -16.39 -20.49 3.04
C MET A 246 -16.35 -19.37 4.09
N ASN A 247 -15.81 -19.67 5.28
CA ASN A 247 -15.38 -18.66 6.26
C ASN A 247 -13.88 -18.32 6.10
N LYS A 248 -13.38 -17.35 6.88
CA LYS A 248 -11.96 -16.93 6.86
C LYS A 248 -10.97 -18.09 7.00
N LYS A 249 -11.15 -18.95 8.00
CA LYS A 249 -10.27 -20.12 8.23
C LYS A 249 -10.23 -21.05 7.01
N GLN A 250 -11.39 -21.29 6.38
CA GLN A 250 -11.48 -22.13 5.18
C GLN A 250 -10.82 -21.47 3.95
N LEU A 251 -10.90 -20.15 3.83
CA LEU A 251 -10.20 -19.40 2.78
C LEU A 251 -8.68 -19.46 2.97
N TYR A 252 -8.17 -19.28 4.18
CA TYR A 252 -6.73 -19.44 4.47
C TYR A 252 -6.25 -20.88 4.23
N LEU A 253 -7.04 -21.89 4.59
CA LEU A 253 -6.74 -23.30 4.26
C LEU A 253 -6.72 -23.55 2.74
N GLN A 254 -7.61 -22.90 1.99
CA GLN A 254 -7.62 -22.98 0.52
C GLN A 254 -6.37 -22.30 -0.07
N ALA A 255 -5.95 -21.15 0.45
CA ALA A 255 -4.70 -20.51 0.08
C ALA A 255 -3.49 -21.44 0.34
N ILE A 256 -3.38 -22.04 1.53
CA ILE A 256 -2.33 -23.02 1.85
C ILE A 256 -2.35 -24.23 0.90
N LYS A 257 -3.54 -24.69 0.50
CA LYS A 257 -3.68 -25.81 -0.43
C LYS A 257 -3.12 -25.47 -1.81
N LEU A 258 -3.38 -24.26 -2.30
CA LEU A 258 -2.93 -23.78 -3.61
C LEU A 258 -1.45 -23.41 -3.60
N ASN A 259 -0.98 -22.79 -2.51
CA ASN A 259 0.41 -22.41 -2.31
C ASN A 259 0.89 -22.82 -0.89
N PRO A 260 1.48 -24.02 -0.74
CA PRO A 260 1.97 -24.51 0.55
C PRO A 260 3.15 -23.73 1.15
N ILE A 261 3.79 -22.87 0.35
CA ILE A 261 4.88 -21.98 0.77
C ILE A 261 4.40 -20.54 1.01
N SER A 262 3.09 -20.30 1.10
CA SER A 262 2.54 -18.98 1.45
C SER A 262 2.68 -18.72 2.95
N GLU A 263 3.70 -17.96 3.33
CA GLU A 263 3.96 -17.53 4.72
C GLU A 263 2.73 -16.82 5.33
N SER A 264 2.18 -15.85 4.61
CA SER A 264 1.03 -15.04 5.04
C SER A 264 -0.19 -15.89 5.35
N ALA A 265 -0.44 -16.96 4.57
CA ALA A 265 -1.60 -17.84 4.81
C ALA A 265 -1.51 -18.56 6.17
N TYR A 266 -0.32 -19.02 6.57
CA TYR A 266 -0.12 -19.64 7.88
C TYR A 266 -0.25 -18.62 9.02
N ILE A 267 0.33 -17.42 8.86
CA ILE A 267 0.23 -16.35 9.86
C ILE A 267 -1.22 -15.94 10.09
N MET A 268 -1.97 -15.70 9.01
CA MET A 268 -3.36 -15.26 9.10
C MET A 268 -4.27 -16.35 9.65
N LEU A 269 -4.06 -17.61 9.26
CA LEU A 269 -4.77 -18.74 9.86
C LEU A 269 -4.51 -18.84 11.37
N ALA A 270 -3.27 -18.65 11.81
CA ALA A 270 -2.91 -18.67 13.22
C ALA A 270 -3.56 -17.53 14.01
N LYS A 271 -3.65 -16.34 13.42
CA LYS A 271 -4.33 -15.17 14.02
C LYS A 271 -5.82 -15.40 14.25
N GLU A 272 -6.49 -16.14 13.35
CA GLU A 272 -7.90 -16.52 13.50
C GLU A 272 -8.14 -17.65 14.53
N MET A 273 -7.09 -18.34 14.99
CA MET A 273 -7.21 -19.45 15.93
C MET A 273 -7.17 -18.98 17.39
N LYS A 274 -8.02 -19.57 18.23
CA LYS A 274 -7.90 -19.42 19.69
C LYS A 274 -6.71 -20.23 20.20
N LYS A 275 -6.22 -19.88 21.39
CA LYS A 275 -5.01 -20.45 22.01
C LYS A 275 -4.92 -21.97 21.98
N HIS A 276 -6.02 -22.66 22.28
CA HIS A 276 -6.08 -24.12 22.35
C HIS A 276 -6.78 -24.77 21.16
N ASP A 277 -7.07 -24.01 20.10
CA ASP A 277 -7.67 -24.57 18.89
C ASP A 277 -6.66 -25.46 18.17
N THR A 278 -7.18 -26.50 17.52
CA THR A 278 -6.46 -27.28 16.51
C THR A 278 -7.21 -27.23 15.19
N ILE A 279 -6.47 -27.30 14.09
CA ILE A 279 -7.04 -27.30 12.74
C ILE A 279 -6.36 -28.36 11.89
N ARG A 280 -7.13 -29.03 11.04
CA ARG A 280 -6.59 -29.97 10.06
C ARG A 280 -6.13 -29.20 8.83
N LEU A 281 -4.83 -29.26 8.52
CA LEU A 281 -4.26 -28.66 7.32
C LEU A 281 -4.62 -29.47 6.05
N PRO A 282 -4.50 -28.89 4.84
CA PRO A 282 -4.88 -29.56 3.60
C PRO A 282 -4.17 -30.90 3.36
N PHE A 283 -2.98 -31.08 3.92
CA PHE A 283 -2.17 -32.31 3.81
C PHE A 283 -2.42 -33.31 4.96
N GLY A 284 -3.47 -33.09 5.76
CA GLY A 284 -3.98 -34.04 6.72
C GLY A 284 -3.43 -33.93 8.14
N GLU A 285 -2.30 -33.25 8.33
CA GLU A 285 -1.72 -32.98 9.65
C GLU A 285 -2.62 -32.07 10.51
N MET A 286 -2.60 -32.29 11.83
CA MET A 286 -3.27 -31.42 12.80
C MET A 286 -2.29 -30.35 13.28
N ALA A 287 -2.68 -29.08 13.18
CA ALA A 287 -1.87 -27.93 13.55
C ALA A 287 -2.51 -27.16 14.70
N THR A 288 -1.68 -26.76 15.68
CA THR A 288 -2.02 -25.73 16.67
C THR A 288 -1.65 -24.35 16.15
N LYS A 289 -2.12 -23.28 16.81
CA LYS A 289 -1.68 -21.89 16.52
C LYS A 289 -0.14 -21.76 16.49
N ARG A 290 0.54 -22.33 17.49
CA ARG A 290 2.02 -22.34 17.57
C ARG A 290 2.66 -23.10 16.40
N HIS A 291 2.10 -24.24 16.00
CA HIS A 291 2.61 -25.02 14.88
C HIS A 291 2.51 -24.26 13.54
N LEU A 292 1.45 -23.48 13.33
CA LEU A 292 1.30 -22.63 12.15
C LEU A 292 2.36 -21.53 12.07
N TYR A 293 2.68 -20.87 13.20
CA TYR A 293 3.78 -19.91 13.24
C TYR A 293 5.14 -20.55 12.95
N LEU A 294 5.38 -21.78 13.41
CA LEU A 294 6.60 -22.53 13.08
C LEU A 294 6.69 -22.88 11.59
N LYS A 295 5.57 -23.17 10.92
CA LYS A 295 5.53 -23.35 9.45
C LYS A 295 5.84 -22.04 8.72
N ALA A 296 5.31 -20.91 9.18
CA ALA A 296 5.63 -19.60 8.62
C ALA A 296 7.12 -19.26 8.78
N LEU A 297 7.72 -19.50 9.95
CA LEU A 297 9.17 -19.33 10.16
C LEU A 297 10.03 -20.25 9.30
N ASN A 298 9.56 -21.45 8.98
CA ASN A 298 10.30 -22.33 8.08
C ASN A 298 10.32 -21.81 6.64
N ILE A 299 9.32 -21.03 6.23
CA ILE A 299 9.28 -20.36 4.93
C ILE A 299 10.18 -19.12 4.97
N ASN A 300 10.09 -18.30 6.02
CA ASN A 300 10.87 -17.09 6.20
C ASN A 300 11.43 -16.99 7.63
N PRO A 301 12.66 -17.50 7.88
CA PRO A 301 13.26 -17.50 9.21
C PRO A 301 13.61 -16.12 9.74
N THR A 302 13.64 -15.10 8.88
CA THR A 302 14.04 -13.72 9.20
C THR A 302 12.87 -12.80 9.56
N HIS A 303 11.63 -13.28 9.52
CA HIS A 303 10.46 -12.47 9.87
C HIS A 303 10.30 -12.36 11.40
N ASP A 304 10.73 -11.22 11.95
CA ASP A 304 10.81 -10.99 13.40
C ASP A 304 9.43 -11.01 14.10
N CYS A 305 8.36 -10.44 13.51
CA CYS A 305 7.00 -10.44 14.08
C CYS A 305 6.52 -11.87 14.47
N ILE A 306 6.93 -12.93 13.75
CA ILE A 306 6.50 -14.30 14.06
C ILE A 306 7.11 -14.80 15.37
N TYR A 307 8.37 -14.47 15.66
CA TYR A 307 8.99 -14.85 16.94
C TYR A 307 8.27 -14.20 18.11
N TYR A 308 7.81 -12.94 17.98
CA TYR A 308 7.00 -12.30 19.01
C TYR A 308 5.64 -12.98 19.19
N TYR A 309 4.97 -13.40 18.11
CA TYR A 309 3.72 -14.17 18.22
C TYR A 309 3.91 -15.53 18.91
N ILE A 310 5.08 -16.16 18.76
CA ILE A 310 5.41 -17.38 19.50
C ILE A 310 5.64 -17.07 20.98
N LEU A 311 6.33 -15.95 21.28
CA LEU A 311 6.66 -15.52 22.64
C LEU A 311 5.44 -15.08 23.48
N GLU A 312 4.35 -14.64 22.85
CA GLU A 312 3.15 -14.12 23.52
C GLU A 312 2.61 -15.05 24.62
N ASP A 313 2.69 -16.37 24.39
CA ASP A 313 2.22 -17.41 25.32
C ASP A 313 3.35 -18.31 25.84
N PHE A 314 4.62 -17.92 25.65
CA PHE A 314 5.78 -18.77 25.91
C PHE A 314 6.26 -18.67 27.36
N GLN A 315 6.21 -19.79 28.08
CA GLN A 315 6.69 -19.86 29.46
C GLN A 315 8.21 -19.95 29.51
N ASP A 316 8.84 -19.50 30.61
CA ASP A 316 10.31 -19.45 30.73
C ASP A 316 10.97 -20.83 30.68
N TRP A 317 10.26 -21.88 31.11
CA TRP A 317 10.71 -23.26 31.06
C TRP A 317 10.38 -23.99 29.74
N GLU A 318 9.55 -23.40 28.87
CA GLU A 318 9.16 -24.03 27.61
C GLU A 318 10.33 -24.02 26.61
N THR A 319 10.29 -24.97 25.68
CA THR A 319 11.14 -24.98 24.48
C THR A 319 10.26 -25.16 23.24
N ILE A 320 10.67 -24.58 22.12
CA ILE A 320 10.15 -24.94 20.79
C ILE A 320 11.18 -25.78 20.05
N THR A 321 10.71 -26.63 19.15
CA THR A 321 11.59 -27.27 18.15
C THR A 321 11.22 -26.70 16.80
N LEU A 322 12.18 -26.04 16.15
CA LEU A 322 12.03 -25.60 14.77
C LEU A 322 11.88 -26.81 13.84
N ILE A 323 11.34 -26.60 12.64
CA ILE A 323 11.23 -27.67 11.63
C ILE A 323 12.61 -28.24 11.25
N SER A 324 13.68 -27.44 11.39
CA SER A 324 15.06 -27.88 11.24
C SER A 324 15.55 -28.85 12.33
N GLY A 325 14.76 -29.11 13.37
CA GLY A 325 15.13 -29.90 14.55
C GLY A 325 15.88 -29.11 15.62
N ARG A 326 16.20 -27.84 15.38
CA ARG A 326 16.83 -26.96 16.38
C ARG A 326 15.85 -26.67 17.51
N VAL A 327 16.23 -27.04 18.74
CA VAL A 327 15.49 -26.68 19.95
C VAL A 327 15.85 -25.25 20.35
N MET A 328 14.85 -24.42 20.64
CA MET A 328 15.03 -23.05 21.09
C MET A 328 14.34 -22.82 22.43
N THR A 329 15.10 -22.26 23.37
CA THR A 329 14.59 -21.65 24.60
C THR A 329 14.14 -20.21 24.33
N LYS A 330 13.49 -19.57 25.31
CA LYS A 330 13.14 -18.15 25.26
C LYS A 330 14.36 -17.26 24.99
N GLN A 331 15.47 -17.54 25.67
CA GLN A 331 16.77 -16.88 25.47
C GLN A 331 17.30 -17.07 24.03
N ALA A 332 17.19 -18.27 23.48
CA ALA A 332 17.61 -18.54 22.10
C ALA A 332 16.75 -17.79 21.07
N ILE A 333 15.45 -17.59 21.35
CA ILE A 333 14.57 -16.78 20.51
C ILE A 333 14.98 -15.30 20.55
N TYR A 334 15.26 -14.74 21.73
CA TYR A 334 15.73 -13.36 21.82
C TYR A 334 17.10 -13.15 21.16
N LEU A 335 18.01 -14.12 21.25
CA LEU A 335 19.26 -14.12 20.48
C LEU A 335 19.00 -14.08 18.96
N GLN A 336 18.05 -14.88 18.47
CA GLN A 336 17.66 -14.88 17.05
C GLN A 336 17.08 -13.53 16.62
N LEU A 337 16.30 -12.88 17.49
CA LEU A 337 15.76 -11.53 17.23
C LEU A 337 16.87 -10.45 17.19
N VAL A 338 17.89 -10.56 18.04
CA VAL A 338 19.09 -9.69 17.97
C VAL A 338 19.86 -9.92 16.67
N ASP A 339 20.00 -11.17 16.23
CA ASP A 339 20.66 -11.53 14.96
C ASP A 339 19.93 -10.94 13.74
N ILE A 340 18.61 -11.10 13.70
CA ILE A 340 17.76 -10.62 12.60
C ILE A 340 17.77 -9.11 12.51
N ASN A 341 17.65 -8.42 13.65
CA ASN A 341 17.64 -6.96 13.68
C ASN A 341 18.47 -6.43 14.86
N PRO A 342 19.79 -6.28 14.67
CA PRO A 342 20.69 -5.73 15.69
C PRO A 342 20.39 -4.28 16.07
N GLY A 343 19.60 -3.56 15.25
CA GLY A 343 19.14 -2.19 15.54
C GLY A 343 17.93 -2.15 16.47
N LYS A 344 17.22 -3.25 16.68
CA LYS A 344 16.00 -3.23 17.50
C LYS A 344 16.34 -3.33 18.98
N ALA A 345 16.56 -2.17 19.62
CA ALA A 345 17.03 -2.03 21.01
C ALA A 345 16.31 -2.96 21.99
N ILE A 346 14.98 -3.05 21.90
CA ILE A 346 14.15 -3.85 22.82
C ILE A 346 14.58 -5.34 22.89
N ASN A 347 15.20 -5.88 21.83
CA ASN A 347 15.70 -7.26 21.83
C ASN A 347 16.83 -7.46 22.84
N TYR A 348 17.71 -6.48 23.04
CA TYR A 348 18.76 -6.53 24.05
C TYR A 348 18.19 -6.43 25.46
N LEU A 349 17.15 -5.62 25.66
CA LEU A 349 16.44 -5.54 26.94
C LEU A 349 15.82 -6.90 27.30
N TYR A 350 15.06 -7.51 26.38
CA TYR A 350 14.45 -8.80 26.62
C TYR A 350 15.49 -9.91 26.80
N LEU A 351 16.59 -9.87 26.05
CA LEU A 351 17.69 -10.81 26.24
C LEU A 351 18.33 -10.67 27.63
N SER A 352 18.54 -9.44 28.11
CA SER A 352 19.10 -9.18 29.44
C SER A 352 18.23 -9.75 30.57
N GLN A 353 16.92 -9.80 30.36
CA GLN A 353 15.95 -10.35 31.32
C GLN A 353 16.01 -11.88 31.43
N THR A 354 16.66 -12.56 30.48
CA THR A 354 16.86 -14.02 30.53
C THR A 354 18.08 -14.43 31.36
N LEU A 355 18.94 -13.48 31.74
CA LEU A 355 20.12 -13.75 32.58
C LEU A 355 19.75 -13.66 34.07
N HIS A 356 20.09 -14.70 34.82
CA HIS A 356 19.71 -14.89 36.22
C HIS A 356 20.60 -14.11 37.19
N SER A 357 21.85 -13.81 36.80
CA SER A 357 22.78 -13.00 37.59
C SER A 357 23.51 -11.96 36.75
N ASP A 358 24.03 -10.92 37.41
CA ASP A 358 24.81 -9.87 36.74
C ASP A 358 26.18 -10.35 36.25
N THR A 359 26.62 -11.52 36.71
CA THR A 359 27.87 -12.18 36.30
C THR A 359 27.69 -13.20 35.18
N GLU A 360 26.44 -13.60 34.90
CA GLU A 360 26.14 -14.47 33.77
C GLU A 360 26.45 -13.73 32.47
N THR A 361 27.03 -14.45 31.51
CA THR A 361 27.36 -13.91 30.20
C THR A 361 26.67 -14.71 29.11
N ILE A 362 26.33 -14.05 28.02
CA ILE A 362 25.80 -14.67 26.82
C ILE A 362 26.62 -14.26 25.61
N MET A 363 26.86 -15.21 24.70
CA MET A 363 27.53 -14.93 23.44
C MET A 363 26.50 -14.45 22.42
N LEU A 364 26.66 -13.23 21.92
CA LEU A 364 25.88 -12.68 20.83
C LEU A 364 26.25 -13.34 19.49
N PRO A 365 25.38 -13.22 18.45
CA PRO A 365 25.71 -13.66 17.09
C PRO A 365 26.97 -13.00 16.52
N SER A 366 27.31 -11.80 16.99
CA SER A 366 28.55 -11.09 16.66
C SER A 366 29.83 -11.77 17.22
N GLY A 367 29.68 -12.74 18.12
CA GLY A 367 30.77 -13.38 18.86
C GLY A 367 31.14 -12.69 20.17
N GLU A 368 30.50 -11.56 20.51
CA GLU A 368 30.76 -10.84 21.76
C GLU A 368 30.11 -11.52 22.97
N HIS A 369 30.85 -11.66 24.07
CA HIS A 369 30.29 -12.09 25.35
C HIS A 369 29.81 -10.89 26.14
N MET A 370 28.52 -10.88 26.46
CA MET A 370 27.89 -9.77 27.17
C MET A 370 27.24 -10.21 28.47
N THR A 371 27.49 -9.45 29.53
CA THR A 371 26.75 -9.52 30.79
C THR A 371 25.39 -8.84 30.67
N LYS A 372 24.51 -9.08 31.65
CA LYS A 372 23.24 -8.36 31.78
C LYS A 372 23.40 -6.84 31.73
N ARG A 373 24.39 -6.30 32.44
CA ARG A 373 24.69 -4.87 32.46
C ARG A 373 25.12 -4.36 31.08
N GLN A 374 25.99 -5.09 30.39
CA GLN A 374 26.43 -4.69 29.04
C GLN A 374 25.26 -4.74 28.04
N LEU A 375 24.39 -5.75 28.12
CA LEU A 375 23.18 -5.81 27.28
C LEU A 375 22.25 -4.62 27.52
N MET A 376 22.06 -4.21 28.78
CA MET A 376 21.30 -3.01 29.12
C MET A 376 21.97 -1.73 28.60
N GLN A 377 23.29 -1.62 28.69
CA GLN A 377 24.04 -0.49 28.11
C GLN A 377 23.93 -0.46 26.59
N THR A 378 23.90 -1.61 25.93
CA THR A 378 23.67 -1.68 24.48
C THR A 378 22.22 -1.34 24.12
N PHE A 379 21.25 -1.74 24.94
CA PHE A 379 19.87 -1.26 24.81
C PHE A 379 19.82 0.27 24.84
N GLU A 380 20.44 0.90 25.85
CA GLU A 380 20.52 2.36 25.99
C GLU A 380 21.28 2.99 24.80
N PHE A 381 22.42 2.44 24.41
CA PHE A 381 23.22 2.96 23.29
C PHE A 381 22.50 2.85 21.94
N VAL A 382 21.86 1.73 21.66
CA VAL A 382 21.09 1.56 20.41
C VAL A 382 19.89 2.50 20.43
N GLN A 383 19.17 2.60 21.55
CA GLN A 383 18.12 3.59 21.76
C GLN A 383 18.62 5.02 21.52
N ASP A 384 19.78 5.39 22.06
CA ASP A 384 20.44 6.69 21.87
C ASP A 384 20.91 6.91 20.44
N ARG A 385 21.30 5.86 19.70
CA ARG A 385 21.66 5.98 18.29
C ARG A 385 20.44 6.32 17.44
N TYR A 386 19.27 5.75 17.75
CA TYR A 386 18.01 6.19 17.15
C TYR A 386 17.67 7.63 17.56
N HIS A 387 17.93 8.01 18.82
CA HIS A 387 17.81 9.40 19.27
C HIS A 387 18.74 10.36 18.49
N GLN A 388 19.97 9.96 18.20
CA GLN A 388 20.92 10.74 17.38
C GLN A 388 20.54 10.76 15.90
N ILE A 389 20.01 9.66 15.35
CA ILE A 389 19.44 9.64 13.99
C ILE A 389 18.26 10.62 13.90
N THR A 390 17.39 10.71 14.92
CA THR A 390 16.33 11.73 14.96
C THR A 390 16.87 13.17 15.12
N GLN A 391 18.08 13.36 15.63
CA GLN A 391 18.74 14.67 15.70
C GLN A 391 19.48 15.05 14.40
N GLY A 392 19.82 14.08 13.54
CA GLY A 392 20.46 14.29 12.25
C GLY A 392 19.51 14.27 11.05
N ILE A 393 18.27 13.82 11.23
CA ILE A 393 17.20 13.94 10.23
C ILE A 393 16.74 15.39 10.20
N ASN A 394 16.78 16.02 9.03
CA ASN A 394 16.17 17.33 8.85
C ASN A 394 14.65 17.13 8.69
N PRO A 395 13.80 17.51 9.67
CA PRO A 395 12.35 17.30 9.59
C PRO A 395 11.70 18.15 8.48
N THR A 396 12.44 19.15 7.97
CA THR A 396 12.02 20.05 6.89
C THR A 396 12.36 19.54 5.49
N ASP A 397 13.00 18.37 5.36
CA ASP A 397 13.27 17.70 4.08
C ASP A 397 12.16 16.65 3.80
N PRO A 398 11.30 16.85 2.79
CA PRO A 398 10.22 15.92 2.44
C PRO A 398 10.70 14.49 2.16
N SER A 399 11.96 14.32 1.71
CA SER A 399 12.54 13.01 1.43
C SER A 399 12.95 12.22 2.69
N GLN A 400 12.95 12.87 3.86
CA GLN A 400 13.34 12.29 5.14
C GLN A 400 12.18 12.21 6.15
N GLN A 401 11.02 12.77 5.83
CA GLN A 401 9.84 12.81 6.70
C GLN A 401 9.28 11.42 7.04
N SER A 402 9.21 10.49 6.08
CA SER A 402 8.80 9.10 6.36
C SER A 402 9.78 8.41 7.32
N LYS A 403 11.09 8.67 7.20
CA LYS A 403 12.12 8.11 8.09
C LYS A 403 12.04 8.68 9.50
N PHE A 404 11.67 9.96 9.64
CA PHE A 404 11.41 10.59 10.91
C PHE A 404 10.18 9.97 11.59
N LEU A 405 9.08 9.81 10.85
CA LEU A 405 7.84 9.23 11.37
C LEU A 405 8.00 7.75 11.75
N ASP A 406 8.73 6.98 10.95
CA ASP A 406 9.08 5.59 11.26
C ASP A 406 9.98 5.50 12.50
N ALA A 407 10.96 6.39 12.63
CA ALA A 407 11.81 6.47 13.82
C ALA A 407 11.01 6.88 15.07
N PHE A 408 10.08 7.83 14.94
CA PHE A 408 9.20 8.29 16.01
C PHE A 408 8.19 7.21 16.44
N ASN A 409 7.54 6.53 15.51
CA ASN A 409 6.60 5.43 15.79
C ASN A 409 7.31 4.24 16.46
N ASN A 410 8.53 3.94 16.05
CA ASN A 410 9.37 2.95 16.74
C ASN A 410 9.77 3.44 18.14
N TYR A 411 10.06 4.73 18.33
CA TYR A 411 10.40 5.31 19.63
C TYR A 411 9.21 5.33 20.62
N VAL A 412 8.01 5.67 20.15
CA VAL A 412 6.77 5.65 20.94
C VAL A 412 6.42 4.23 21.42
N ALA A 413 6.84 3.20 20.67
CA ALA A 413 6.70 1.81 21.10
C ALA A 413 7.73 1.38 22.16
N ILE A 414 8.82 2.13 22.36
CA ILE A 414 10.00 1.73 23.15
C ILE A 414 10.10 2.46 24.50
N ASP A 415 9.73 3.74 24.57
CA ASP A 415 9.93 4.55 25.78
C ASP A 415 8.67 4.59 26.67
N LYS A 416 8.73 3.99 27.86
CA LYS A 416 7.67 4.11 28.87
C LYS A 416 7.65 5.50 29.53
N ASN A 417 8.68 6.33 29.34
CA ASN A 417 8.76 7.68 29.89
C ASN A 417 8.10 8.70 28.96
N ARG A 418 6.79 8.74 29.07
CA ARG A 418 5.91 9.67 28.35
C ARG A 418 6.29 11.15 28.44
N ASN A 419 6.93 11.58 29.54
CA ASN A 419 7.37 12.96 29.68
C ASN A 419 8.52 13.29 28.72
N HIS A 420 9.44 12.35 28.51
CA HIS A 420 10.54 12.53 27.57
C HIS A 420 10.06 12.57 26.11
N MET A 421 9.10 11.71 25.74
CA MET A 421 8.46 11.77 24.41
C MET A 421 7.78 13.11 24.15
N LYS A 422 7.09 13.63 25.16
CA LYS A 422 6.44 14.94 25.11
C LYS A 422 7.45 16.07 24.93
N ASP A 423 8.57 16.03 25.65
CA ASP A 423 9.66 17.01 25.52
C ASP A 423 10.30 16.97 24.12
N MET A 424 10.49 15.77 23.55
CA MET A 424 10.98 15.61 22.18
C MET A 424 10.01 16.17 21.14
N ALA A 425 8.71 15.89 21.28
CA ALA A 425 7.70 16.42 20.37
C ALA A 425 7.59 17.95 20.46
N VAL A 426 7.73 18.53 21.67
CA VAL A 426 7.83 19.98 21.85
C VAL A 426 9.05 20.57 21.15
N LYS A 427 10.21 19.89 21.22
CA LYS A 427 11.43 20.29 20.52
C LYS A 427 11.32 20.15 19.00
N ALA A 428 10.58 19.16 18.50
CA ALA A 428 10.30 19.03 17.07
C ALA A 428 9.48 20.22 16.55
N ILE A 429 8.48 20.67 17.32
CA ILE A 429 7.71 21.89 17.00
C ILE A 429 8.59 23.15 17.04
N GLU A 430 9.58 23.22 17.93
CA GLU A 430 10.57 24.31 17.94
C GLU A 430 11.39 24.39 16.66
N LEU A 431 11.84 23.23 16.17
CA LEU A 431 12.67 23.15 14.98
C LEU A 431 11.86 23.31 13.68
N SER A 432 10.58 22.94 13.68
CA SER A 432 9.73 22.90 12.47
C SER A 432 8.27 23.27 12.77
N PRO A 433 7.98 24.53 13.14
CA PRO A 433 6.65 24.97 13.61
C PRO A 433 5.57 25.05 12.52
N ASN A 434 5.92 24.80 11.26
CA ASN A 434 4.98 24.85 10.13
C ASN A 434 4.67 23.46 9.55
N GLU A 435 5.14 22.39 10.19
CA GLU A 435 4.94 21.01 9.72
C GLU A 435 3.85 20.31 10.55
N THR A 436 2.82 19.79 9.88
CA THR A 436 1.64 19.16 10.50
C THR A 436 2.02 17.97 11.40
N GLU A 437 3.01 17.18 10.97
CA GLU A 437 3.47 15.95 11.60
C GLU A 437 4.06 16.20 12.99
N THR A 438 4.68 17.37 13.22
CA THR A 438 5.27 17.70 14.53
C THR A 438 4.20 17.90 15.60
N TYR A 439 3.05 18.46 15.21
CA TYR A 439 1.89 18.63 16.09
C TYR A 439 1.14 17.31 16.31
N LEU A 440 1.06 16.45 15.28
CA LEU A 440 0.54 15.08 15.41
C LEU A 440 1.39 14.24 16.37
N ALA A 441 2.72 14.35 16.28
CA ALA A 441 3.63 13.70 17.20
C ALA A 441 3.38 14.11 18.65
N LEU A 442 3.17 15.41 18.93
CA LEU A 442 2.86 15.87 20.29
C LEU A 442 1.49 15.36 20.77
N LEU A 443 0.47 15.34 19.90
CA LEU A 443 -0.85 14.77 20.22
C LEU A 443 -0.77 13.32 20.70
N LEU A 444 0.01 12.49 20.02
CA LEU A 444 0.20 11.08 20.38
C LEU A 444 0.82 10.89 21.77
N THR A 445 1.51 11.91 22.30
CA THR A 445 2.05 11.89 23.66
C THR A 445 1.04 12.35 24.72
N LEU A 446 -0.05 13.02 24.37
CA LEU A 446 -1.01 13.59 25.33
C LEU A 446 -2.07 12.57 25.79
N LYS A 447 -2.43 12.63 27.08
CA LYS A 447 -3.55 11.91 27.68
C LYS A 447 -4.79 12.80 27.58
N PRO A 448 -6.01 12.22 27.66
CA PRO A 448 -7.22 13.01 27.76
C PRO A 448 -7.13 14.07 28.86
N GLY A 449 -7.30 15.34 28.49
CA GLY A 449 -7.23 16.49 29.41
C GLY A 449 -5.82 16.99 29.76
N GLU A 450 -4.76 16.42 29.19
CA GLU A 450 -3.40 16.90 29.44
C GLU A 450 -2.98 18.03 28.50
N THR A 451 -2.10 18.91 28.99
CA THR A 451 -1.54 20.03 28.24
C THR A 451 -0.02 19.92 28.13
N ALA A 452 0.57 20.48 27.07
CA ALA A 452 2.01 20.63 26.88
C ALA A 452 2.39 22.12 26.84
N LYS A 453 3.58 22.46 27.34
CA LYS A 453 4.13 23.81 27.23
C LYS A 453 5.15 23.83 26.10
N LEU A 454 4.89 24.64 25.07
CA LEU A 454 5.79 24.85 23.94
C LEU A 454 6.97 25.77 24.33
N HIS A 455 8.05 25.75 23.54
CA HIS A 455 9.22 26.62 23.69
C HIS A 455 8.84 28.12 23.63
N THR A 456 7.75 28.47 22.93
CA THR A 456 7.17 29.82 22.88
C THR A 456 6.54 30.28 24.21
N GLY A 457 6.45 29.38 25.19
CA GLY A 457 5.74 29.60 26.45
C GLY A 457 4.24 29.31 26.38
N GLN A 458 3.69 29.05 25.19
CA GLN A 458 2.29 28.70 25.00
C GLN A 458 1.97 27.34 25.61
N VAL A 459 0.87 27.24 26.36
CA VAL A 459 0.34 25.97 26.85
C VAL A 459 -0.75 25.52 25.90
N VAL A 460 -0.60 24.31 25.34
CA VAL A 460 -1.49 23.73 24.33
C VAL A 460 -2.06 22.41 24.82
N ASP A 461 -3.36 22.21 24.65
CA ASP A 461 -4.06 20.94 24.83
C ASP A 461 -4.29 20.26 23.46
N ALA A 462 -4.88 19.06 23.47
CA ALA A 462 -5.19 18.33 22.25
C ALA A 462 -6.07 19.12 21.25
N LYS A 463 -7.03 19.91 21.75
CA LYS A 463 -7.91 20.73 20.92
C LYS A 463 -7.14 21.84 20.22
N GLN A 464 -6.23 22.54 20.91
CA GLN A 464 -5.38 23.54 20.26
C GLN A 464 -4.41 22.91 19.25
N LEU A 465 -3.94 21.69 19.48
CA LEU A 465 -3.11 20.97 18.52
C LEU A 465 -3.90 20.60 17.25
N TYR A 466 -5.12 20.09 17.38
CA TYR A 466 -5.98 19.83 16.21
C TYR A 466 -6.30 21.10 15.42
N ILE A 467 -6.57 22.23 16.10
CA ILE A 467 -6.75 23.52 15.43
C ILE A 467 -5.49 23.86 14.62
N LYS A 468 -4.31 23.75 15.23
CA LYS A 468 -3.04 24.09 14.55
C LYS A 468 -2.77 23.18 13.36
N ILE A 469 -3.07 21.89 13.48
CA ILE A 469 -2.99 20.92 12.39
C ILE A 469 -3.90 21.31 11.22
N ILE A 470 -5.15 21.70 11.50
CA ILE A 470 -6.09 22.14 10.47
C ILE A 470 -5.63 23.45 9.82
N GLU A 471 -4.99 24.35 10.57
CA GLU A 471 -4.43 25.58 10.00
C GLU A 471 -3.32 25.28 8.98
N LEU A 472 -2.52 24.24 9.22
CA LEU A 472 -1.42 23.80 8.37
C LEU A 472 -1.88 22.92 7.20
N ASP A 473 -2.81 21.99 7.45
CA ASP A 473 -3.46 21.14 6.44
C ASP A 473 -5.01 21.17 6.58
N PRO A 474 -5.69 22.07 5.85
CA PRO A 474 -7.15 22.19 5.89
C PRO A 474 -7.92 21.00 5.28
N ASN A 475 -7.24 20.03 4.67
CA ASN A 475 -7.89 18.85 4.07
C ASN A 475 -7.75 17.60 4.93
N LEU A 476 -7.04 17.67 6.07
CA LEU A 476 -6.84 16.54 6.96
C LEU A 476 -8.10 16.22 7.76
N LEU A 477 -8.92 15.32 7.22
CA LEU A 477 -10.22 14.92 7.77
C LEU A 477 -10.14 14.46 9.24
N ASP A 478 -9.15 13.66 9.59
CA ASP A 478 -9.00 13.11 10.96
C ASP A 478 -8.85 14.22 12.01
N ALA A 479 -8.25 15.35 11.65
CA ALA A 479 -8.12 16.48 12.57
C ALA A 479 -9.47 17.15 12.85
N TYR A 480 -10.35 17.27 11.85
CA TYR A 480 -11.71 17.78 12.05
C TYR A 480 -12.58 16.82 12.86
N VAL A 481 -12.45 15.51 12.67
CA VAL A 481 -13.18 14.49 13.44
C VAL A 481 -12.80 14.54 14.91
N ASN A 482 -11.50 14.51 15.21
CA ASN A 482 -11.05 14.54 16.60
C ASN A 482 -11.29 15.92 17.25
N LEU A 483 -11.25 17.01 16.47
CA LEU A 483 -11.65 18.33 16.96
C LEU A 483 -13.14 18.36 17.34
N ASN A 484 -14.02 17.76 16.53
CA ASN A 484 -15.45 17.63 16.86
C ASN A 484 -15.67 16.91 18.19
N GLU A 485 -14.93 15.82 18.45
CA GLU A 485 -15.00 15.09 19.72
C GLU A 485 -14.53 15.93 20.91
N CYS A 486 -13.53 16.80 20.70
CA CYS A 486 -13.00 17.70 21.73
C CYS A 486 -13.85 18.95 21.99
N MET A 487 -14.82 19.25 21.12
CA MET A 487 -15.64 20.47 21.20
C MET A 487 -16.96 20.24 21.96
N GLY A 488 -17.32 21.20 22.81
CA GLY A 488 -18.67 21.28 23.37
C GLY A 488 -19.73 21.62 22.31
N ASN A 489 -20.99 21.22 22.53
CA ASN A 489 -22.07 21.40 21.54
C ASN A 489 -22.37 22.86 21.17
N TYR A 490 -22.05 23.81 22.05
CA TYR A 490 -22.20 25.24 21.79
C TYR A 490 -20.86 25.96 21.65
N GLU A 491 -19.77 25.19 21.53
CA GLU A 491 -18.43 25.73 21.39
C GLU A 491 -18.16 26.18 19.95
N SER A 492 -17.33 27.21 19.84
CA SER A 492 -16.76 27.66 18.57
C SER A 492 -15.26 27.83 18.72
N VAL A 493 -14.52 27.46 17.69
CA VAL A 493 -13.07 27.64 17.60
C VAL A 493 -12.72 28.61 16.48
N THR A 494 -11.58 29.27 16.56
CA THR A 494 -11.08 30.12 15.48
C THR A 494 -9.95 29.38 14.77
N ILE A 495 -10.10 29.18 13.47
CA ILE A 495 -9.10 28.53 12.60
C ILE A 495 -8.79 29.50 11.47
N ASN A 496 -7.52 29.90 11.29
CA ASN A 496 -7.09 30.84 10.24
C ASN A 496 -7.94 32.14 10.21
N GLY A 497 -8.26 32.69 11.38
CA GLY A 497 -9.06 33.91 11.53
C GLY A 497 -10.57 33.75 11.29
N LYS A 498 -11.06 32.55 10.94
CA LYS A 498 -12.49 32.24 10.80
C LYS A 498 -13.01 31.53 12.03
N ARG A 499 -14.09 32.05 12.62
CA ARG A 499 -14.79 31.41 13.74
C ARG A 499 -15.70 30.30 13.20
N LEU A 500 -15.42 29.05 13.59
CA LEU A 500 -16.17 27.86 13.24
C LEU A 500 -16.89 27.30 14.47
N SER A 501 -18.20 27.08 14.38
CA SER A 501 -18.96 26.32 15.38
C SER A 501 -18.71 24.81 15.22
N LYS A 502 -19.04 24.00 16.25
CA LYS A 502 -19.01 22.53 16.14
C LYS A 502 -19.81 22.02 14.94
N MET A 503 -20.96 22.65 14.67
CA MET A 503 -21.78 22.39 13.49
C MET A 503 -21.00 22.58 12.17
N GLN A 504 -20.23 23.66 12.06
CA GLN A 504 -19.42 23.93 10.86
C GLN A 504 -18.22 22.98 10.74
N VAL A 505 -17.69 22.49 11.86
CA VAL A 505 -16.67 21.44 11.88
C VAL A 505 -17.24 20.12 11.38
N ILE A 506 -18.43 19.71 11.84
CA ILE A 506 -19.14 18.52 11.33
C ILE A 506 -19.46 18.69 9.83
N ALA A 507 -19.92 19.87 9.40
CA ALA A 507 -20.16 20.18 8.00
C ALA A 507 -18.88 19.99 7.15
N LYS A 508 -17.72 20.38 7.68
CA LYS A 508 -16.43 20.13 7.01
C LYS A 508 -16.08 18.65 6.92
N CYS A 509 -16.36 17.84 7.94
CA CYS A 509 -16.20 16.39 7.83
C CYS A 509 -17.07 15.81 6.69
N VAL A 510 -18.32 16.23 6.59
CA VAL A 510 -19.24 15.83 5.53
C VAL A 510 -18.79 16.34 4.16
N GLU A 511 -18.26 17.55 4.04
CA GLU A 511 -17.73 18.08 2.77
C GLU A 511 -16.50 17.31 2.29
N LEU A 512 -15.56 17.04 3.20
CA LEU A 512 -14.32 16.34 2.88
C LEU A 512 -14.57 14.87 2.54
N ASN A 513 -15.58 14.25 3.13
CA ASN A 513 -15.99 12.89 2.80
C ASN A 513 -17.51 12.68 2.98
N PRO A 514 -18.31 13.02 1.95
CA PRO A 514 -19.77 12.96 2.01
C PRO A 514 -20.33 11.53 2.00
N ASN A 515 -19.49 10.51 1.87
CA ASN A 515 -19.93 9.12 1.78
C ASN A 515 -19.84 8.37 3.14
N GLU A 516 -19.18 8.95 4.13
CA GLU A 516 -18.97 8.33 5.45
C GLU A 516 -20.20 8.49 6.36
N SER A 517 -20.69 7.41 6.96
CA SER A 517 -21.92 7.39 7.78
C SER A 517 -21.72 8.08 9.10
N ASP A 518 -20.52 7.94 9.65
CA ASP A 518 -20.23 8.36 11.01
C ASP A 518 -20.38 9.89 11.15
N TYR A 519 -20.10 10.65 10.09
CA TYR A 519 -20.30 12.11 10.10
C TYR A 519 -21.78 12.50 10.08
N TYR A 520 -22.63 11.73 9.39
CA TYR A 520 -24.08 11.90 9.48
C TYR A 520 -24.61 11.42 10.83
N ALA A 521 -23.99 10.43 11.47
CA ALA A 521 -24.33 10.02 12.83
C ALA A 521 -23.96 11.11 13.84
N HIS A 522 -22.76 11.68 13.77
CA HIS A 522 -22.35 12.83 14.57
C HIS A 522 -23.25 14.05 14.34
N LEU A 523 -23.65 14.29 13.09
CA LEU A 523 -24.64 15.30 12.74
C LEU A 523 -26.00 15.02 13.39
N THR A 524 -26.48 13.77 13.34
CA THR A 524 -27.73 13.36 13.96
C THR A 524 -27.70 13.57 15.47
N THR A 525 -26.65 13.11 16.13
CA THR A 525 -26.44 13.31 17.57
C THR A 525 -26.39 14.80 17.91
N TYR A 526 -25.64 15.59 17.14
CA TYR A 526 -25.57 17.04 17.36
C TYR A 526 -26.93 17.73 17.22
N LEU A 527 -27.70 17.43 16.17
CA LEU A 527 -29.03 18.01 15.94
C LEU A 527 -30.03 17.62 17.05
N GLN A 528 -29.97 16.37 17.52
CA GLN A 528 -30.79 15.87 18.64
C GLN A 528 -30.43 16.58 19.95
N GLU A 529 -29.14 16.68 20.27
CA GLU A 529 -28.66 17.26 21.53
C GLU A 529 -28.81 18.79 21.59
N THR A 530 -28.75 19.47 20.44
CA THR A 530 -28.93 20.93 20.37
C THR A 530 -30.38 21.36 20.17
N ASN A 531 -31.31 20.41 20.03
CA ASN A 531 -32.73 20.62 19.74
C ASN A 531 -32.93 21.57 18.54
N ASN A 532 -32.13 21.37 17.49
CA ASN A 532 -32.14 22.23 16.31
C ASN A 532 -33.45 22.02 15.54
N VAL A 533 -34.26 23.09 15.48
CA VAL A 533 -35.60 23.08 14.90
C VAL A 533 -35.59 22.92 13.37
N GLU A 534 -34.49 23.26 12.70
CA GLU A 534 -34.37 23.17 11.23
C GLU A 534 -34.08 21.74 10.75
N GLY A 535 -33.46 20.90 11.57
CA GLY A 535 -33.21 19.47 11.25
C GLY A 535 -32.17 19.21 10.15
N TYR A 536 -31.49 20.23 9.65
CA TYR A 536 -30.38 20.13 8.67
C TYR A 536 -29.27 21.14 8.99
N ILE A 537 -28.10 20.96 8.35
CA ILE A 537 -26.98 21.92 8.36
C ILE A 537 -26.71 22.42 6.94
N THR A 538 -26.26 23.66 6.79
CA THR A 538 -25.87 24.17 5.47
C THR A 538 -24.37 24.01 5.28
N LEU A 539 -23.97 23.28 4.24
CA LEU A 539 -22.58 23.19 3.81
C LEU A 539 -22.08 24.54 3.25
N ASN A 540 -20.77 24.70 3.14
CA ASN A 540 -20.13 25.92 2.61
C ASN A 540 -20.44 26.18 1.13
N ASN A 541 -20.95 25.18 0.40
CA ASN A 541 -21.49 25.35 -0.95
C ASN A 541 -23.01 25.65 -0.95
N GLU A 542 -23.56 26.10 0.18
CA GLU A 542 -24.96 26.45 0.41
C GLU A 542 -25.94 25.27 0.30
N ARG A 543 -25.44 24.03 0.24
CA ARG A 543 -26.29 22.84 0.21
C ARG A 543 -26.77 22.46 1.61
N PRO A 544 -28.08 22.35 1.86
CA PRO A 544 -28.59 21.78 3.12
C PRO A 544 -28.30 20.28 3.17
N VAL A 545 -27.87 19.79 4.34
CA VAL A 545 -27.60 18.40 4.64
C VAL A 545 -28.31 18.01 5.93
N SER A 546 -29.25 17.06 5.85
CA SER A 546 -29.94 16.52 7.02
C SER A 546 -29.33 15.20 7.49
N SER A 547 -29.69 14.77 8.71
CA SER A 547 -29.42 13.41 9.20
C SER A 547 -30.02 12.30 8.32
N HIS A 548 -31.00 12.63 7.47
CA HIS A 548 -31.73 11.68 6.63
C HIS A 548 -31.18 11.58 5.19
N ASP A 549 -30.26 12.46 4.80
CA ASP A 549 -29.77 12.51 3.40
C ASP A 549 -28.93 11.29 3.02
N LYS A 550 -28.39 10.55 3.99
CA LYS A 550 -27.80 9.22 3.76
C LYS A 550 -28.85 8.10 3.68
N ALA A 551 -30.02 8.28 4.28
CA ALA A 551 -31.11 7.29 4.30
C ALA A 551 -31.86 7.20 2.96
N GLU A 552 -31.92 8.29 2.17
CA GLU A 552 -32.56 8.30 0.84
C GLU A 552 -31.83 7.45 -0.21
N GLY A 553 -30.60 7.00 0.07
CA GLY A 553 -29.87 6.04 -0.78
C GLY A 553 -30.37 4.58 -0.71
N LYS A 554 -31.38 4.25 0.12
CA LYS A 554 -31.94 2.90 0.24
C LYS A 554 -33.45 2.75 -0.01
N LEU A 555 -34.18 3.83 -0.35
CA LEU A 555 -35.58 3.73 -0.75
C LEU A 555 -35.90 4.76 -1.83
N GLN A 556 -35.94 4.33 -3.09
CA GLN A 556 -36.66 5.06 -4.13
C GLN A 556 -37.73 4.16 -4.74
N ARG A 557 -38.97 4.37 -4.26
CA ARG A 557 -40.21 4.60 -5.04
C ARG A 557 -41.42 4.49 -4.10
N CYS A 558 -42.11 5.61 -3.86
CA CYS A 558 -43.54 5.77 -4.16
C CYS A 558 -44.01 7.21 -3.88
N SER A 559 -44.57 7.80 -4.94
CA SER A 559 -45.63 8.81 -5.04
C SER A 559 -46.24 9.46 -3.78
N HIS A 560 -46.30 10.80 -3.83
CA HIS A 560 -47.31 11.76 -3.36
C HIS A 560 -48.29 11.46 -2.19
N GLN A 561 -48.31 12.47 -1.30
CA GLN A 561 -49.38 13.06 -0.45
C GLN A 561 -49.55 12.61 1.02
N PRO A 562 -49.97 13.56 1.90
CA PRO A 562 -49.65 13.60 3.33
C PRO A 562 -50.78 13.09 4.24
N GLY A 563 -50.44 12.54 5.40
CA GLY A 563 -51.41 12.12 6.41
C GLY A 563 -50.78 11.72 7.76
N GLU A 564 -50.87 12.63 8.71
CA GLU A 564 -51.31 12.48 10.11
C GLU A 564 -51.10 11.19 10.95
N ILE A 565 -50.44 11.40 12.10
CA ILE A 565 -50.76 11.05 13.50
C ILE A 565 -50.30 9.70 14.15
N ASP A 566 -49.73 9.90 15.35
CA ASP A 566 -49.63 9.10 16.59
C ASP A 566 -48.67 7.91 16.79
N GLY A 567 -47.81 8.11 17.82
CA GLY A 567 -47.90 7.38 19.09
C GLY A 567 -47.39 5.93 19.16
N GLN A 568 -46.23 5.72 19.77
CA GLN A 568 -46.10 5.04 21.08
C GLN A 568 -44.65 4.65 21.42
N GLN A 569 -44.37 4.76 22.72
CA GLN A 569 -43.19 4.36 23.47
C GLN A 569 -42.68 2.94 23.17
N ARG A 570 -41.35 2.76 23.30
CA ARG A 570 -40.78 1.68 24.15
C ARG A 570 -39.33 1.99 24.57
N ASN A 571 -39.15 2.04 25.89
CA ASN A 571 -37.90 2.04 26.63
C ASN A 571 -37.04 0.80 26.36
N GLY A 572 -35.72 0.93 26.55
CA GLY A 572 -34.81 -0.21 26.67
C GLY A 572 -33.37 0.19 27.01
N ASN A 573 -33.09 0.36 28.30
CA ASN A 573 -31.76 0.45 28.91
C ASN A 573 -30.72 -0.51 28.29
N ALA A 574 -29.59 0.01 27.83
CA ALA A 574 -28.37 -0.76 27.61
C ALA A 574 -27.12 0.16 27.58
N SER A 575 -26.86 0.91 28.65
CA SER A 575 -25.62 1.69 28.76
C SER A 575 -25.25 1.91 30.23
N GLN A 576 -24.97 0.80 30.93
CA GLN A 576 -24.24 0.79 32.19
C GLN A 576 -23.83 -0.65 32.51
N GLN A 577 -22.75 -1.13 31.87
CA GLN A 577 -21.89 -2.22 32.36
C GLN A 577 -20.83 -2.56 31.29
N LEU A 578 -19.63 -2.00 31.47
CA LEU A 578 -18.31 -2.47 31.00
C LEU A 578 -17.28 -1.52 31.64
N LEU A 579 -16.97 -1.70 32.94
CA LEU A 579 -15.72 -2.31 33.43
C LEU A 579 -14.49 -1.67 32.75
N GLN A 580 -13.76 -0.76 33.41
CA GLN A 580 -12.76 -1.11 34.42
C GLN A 580 -12.16 -2.50 34.18
N PHE A 581 -11.20 -2.57 33.25
CA PHE A 581 -9.99 -3.36 33.43
C PHE A 581 -8.81 -2.56 32.87
N THR A 582 -7.86 -2.31 33.77
CA THR A 582 -6.49 -1.83 33.58
C THR A 582 -5.81 -2.55 32.40
N GLY A 583 -5.05 -1.88 31.53
CA GLY A 583 -3.82 -1.19 31.87
C GLY A 583 -2.67 -2.19 31.70
N GLU A 584 -1.79 -1.92 30.72
CA GLU A 584 -0.73 -2.80 30.18
C GLU A 584 -1.21 -3.73 29.05
N PHE A 585 -0.41 -3.85 27.97
CA PHE A 585 -0.54 -4.73 26.78
C PHE A 585 -0.91 -4.13 25.40
N SER A 586 -1.27 -2.85 25.22
CA SER A 586 -1.71 -2.37 23.89
C SER A 586 -0.63 -1.82 22.93
N ALA A 587 0.59 -1.52 23.39
CA ALA A 587 1.58 -0.83 22.54
C ALA A 587 2.30 -1.73 21.51
N ASN A 588 2.42 -3.04 21.78
CA ASN A 588 3.20 -3.96 20.93
C ASN A 588 2.48 -4.37 19.62
N LEU A 589 1.17 -4.16 19.51
CA LEU A 589 0.42 -4.51 18.30
C LEU A 589 0.43 -3.40 17.23
N TYR A 590 0.58 -2.13 17.63
CA TYR A 590 0.46 -0.99 16.70
C TYR A 590 1.63 -0.90 15.69
N ALA A 591 2.81 -1.44 16.02
CA ALA A 591 3.95 -1.47 15.10
C ALA A 591 3.88 -2.63 14.07
N CYS A 592 3.38 -3.82 14.45
CA CYS A 592 3.19 -4.93 13.48
C CYS A 592 1.90 -4.78 12.64
N THR A 593 1.00 -3.82 12.93
CA THR A 593 -0.16 -3.53 12.04
C THR A 593 0.21 -2.63 10.86
N GLN A 594 1.23 -1.78 10.99
CA GLN A 594 1.73 -0.95 9.87
C GLN A 594 2.82 -1.64 9.04
N SER A 595 3.51 -2.65 9.58
CA SER A 595 4.40 -3.52 8.79
C SER A 595 3.68 -4.69 8.09
N GLN A 596 2.34 -4.67 8.07
CA GLN A 596 1.58 -5.62 7.25
C GLN A 596 2.02 -5.45 5.80
N SER A 597 2.67 -6.48 5.31
CA SER A 597 3.06 -6.69 3.93
C SER A 597 1.93 -6.28 2.98
N ARG A 598 1.99 -5.05 2.47
CA ARG A 598 1.88 -4.87 1.02
C ARG A 598 3.12 -5.55 0.46
N GLY A 599 3.05 -6.88 0.30
CA GLY A 599 3.98 -7.53 -0.60
C GLY A 599 3.86 -6.79 -1.94
N PRO A 600 4.96 -6.48 -2.63
CA PRO A 600 4.83 -5.95 -3.98
C PRO A 600 3.90 -6.90 -4.73
N LEU A 601 2.91 -6.35 -5.42
CA LEU A 601 2.19 -7.08 -6.45
C LEU A 601 3.27 -7.51 -7.44
N CYS A 602 3.80 -8.71 -7.25
CA CYS A 602 4.65 -9.33 -8.23
C CYS A 602 3.67 -9.79 -9.31
N LEU A 603 3.27 -8.85 -10.18
CA LEU A 603 2.86 -9.18 -11.54
C LEU A 603 4.02 -9.99 -12.09
N ARG A 604 3.90 -11.32 -12.02
CA ARG A 604 5.00 -12.19 -12.44
C ARG A 604 5.34 -11.82 -13.87
N GLN A 605 6.60 -11.50 -14.13
CA GLN A 605 7.13 -11.39 -15.49
C GLN A 605 6.84 -12.64 -16.34
N SER A 606 6.50 -13.79 -15.73
CA SER A 606 6.09 -15.01 -16.43
C SER A 606 4.74 -14.94 -17.14
N ASP A 607 3.84 -14.03 -16.73
CA ASP A 607 2.56 -13.83 -17.42
C ASP A 607 2.68 -12.84 -18.58
N ILE A 608 3.84 -12.15 -18.68
CA ILE A 608 4.16 -11.19 -19.73
C ILE A 608 4.87 -11.86 -20.93
N PHE A 609 5.34 -13.11 -20.79
CA PHE A 609 6.05 -13.82 -21.86
C PHE A 609 5.47 -15.20 -22.28
N SER A 610 4.37 -15.66 -21.69
CA SER A 610 3.71 -16.89 -22.15
C SER A 610 2.51 -16.59 -23.03
N GLY A 611 2.78 -16.27 -24.30
CA GLY A 611 1.76 -16.29 -25.33
C GLY A 611 1.14 -17.68 -25.46
N LYS A 612 -0.10 -17.81 -24.98
CA LYS A 612 -1.13 -18.72 -25.46
C LYS A 612 -2.43 -17.95 -25.67
#